data_AF-V9KNJ9-F1
#
_entry.id   AF-V9KNJ9-F1
#
_cell.length_a   1.000
_cell.length_b   1.000
_cell.length_c   1.000
_cell.angle_alpha   90.00
_cell.angle_beta   90.00
_cell.angle_gamma   90.00
#
_symmetry.space_group_name_H-M   'P 1'
#
loop_
_entity.id
_entity.type
_entity.pdbx_description
1 polymer ?
#
loop_
_entity_poly.entity_id
_entity_poly.type
_entity_poly.pdbx_seq_one_letter_code
_entity_poly.pdbx_strand_id
1 'polypeptide(L)'
;MDRILEAMMVSHHPISVKHCLVRRMLEAAKQPLDSGQCCAMFELSIKLILLGDTKFKRDVGKEVLRAFAENHGAEFEKFFNVSFILKLLQDGYGTLSRRNIGVLECIQLGLKYIEDSDSAYRVFQALQIELLRIVCERPGPKLCATLCKLLSEFPQSIPSGKLQVVFCQQLVRSIGQFQCRSNGEDEIVEYLEQVTRISRLLQKIWTIQAAVIIPSLRELFIVISTTEGSDGPSNALAAVVQYVPLEFLDGVIRNLTNDDSITDAELMTALENMIDWLSWPLAQNIDKWIVGLLKGLAAVKKFAILIDVTLSRIQQVFSRLFYPVTRPAGLVVLKYMLLNFQHSPEAFHLLVPHLPKLVVSLSKEESASGTSCLKELTELVHCMIFRFSGFPDLYERIVETLKDFPIPNEEKIKQLLEQNTWTTEKNTSVLFHPSSSEKSITGRTGLVNLGNTCYMNSVIQALYMAYDFRRAVILLKEIDSQPIMLKLQWLFVFLEHSKRPAISPDSFLKVSSPPWFNPGTQQDCSEYLKHLLDRSHEEEKRVIFHKLKCSGSEICMEDDQDSEKTLIERMFGGKM
;
A
#
# COMPACT_ATOMS: atom_id res chain seq x y z
N MET A 1 -50.94 -16.41 30.27
CA MET A 1 -50.90 -15.18 29.43
C MET A 1 -50.10 -15.43 28.16
N ASP A 2 -48.93 -16.03 28.32
CA ASP A 2 -48.10 -16.73 27.34
C ASP A 2 -48.90 -17.40 26.20
N ARG A 3 -49.80 -18.36 26.48
CA ARG A 3 -50.58 -19.04 25.44
C ARG A 3 -51.44 -18.11 24.60
N ILE A 4 -52.02 -17.07 25.22
CA ILE A 4 -52.83 -16.07 24.52
C ILE A 4 -51.93 -15.25 23.60
N LEU A 5 -50.75 -14.84 24.08
CA LEU A 5 -49.79 -14.07 23.30
C LEU A 5 -49.27 -14.89 22.11
N GLU A 6 -48.88 -16.14 22.35
CA GLU A 6 -48.40 -17.07 21.33
C GLU A 6 -49.44 -17.25 20.22
N ALA A 7 -50.69 -17.55 20.57
CA ALA A 7 -51.79 -17.68 19.62
C ALA A 7 -52.05 -16.38 18.85
N MET A 8 -52.02 -15.23 19.54
CA MET A 8 -52.23 -13.92 18.90
C MET A 8 -51.13 -13.59 17.89
N MET A 9 -49.88 -13.95 18.17
CA MET A 9 -48.76 -13.71 17.25
C MET A 9 -48.87 -14.54 15.97
N VAL A 10 -49.43 -15.75 16.04
CA VAL A 10 -49.67 -16.62 14.87
C VAL A 10 -50.94 -16.23 14.10
N SER A 11 -51.91 -15.58 14.75
CA SER A 11 -53.20 -15.21 14.14
C SER A 11 -53.09 -14.22 12.98
N HIS A 12 -54.15 -14.16 12.15
CA HIS A 12 -54.31 -13.19 11.05
C HIS A 12 -54.95 -11.85 11.48
N HIS A 13 -55.04 -11.57 12.79
CA HIS A 13 -55.62 -10.31 13.26
C HIS A 13 -54.79 -9.08 12.83
N PRO A 14 -55.43 -7.91 12.64
CA PRO A 14 -54.73 -6.67 12.33
C PRO A 14 -53.68 -6.30 13.39
N ILE A 15 -52.58 -5.66 12.96
CA ILE A 15 -51.48 -5.24 13.85
C ILE A 15 -51.98 -4.34 14.98
N SER A 16 -53.00 -3.50 14.75
CA SER A 16 -53.62 -2.65 15.77
C SER A 16 -54.26 -3.47 16.91
N VAL A 17 -54.94 -4.57 16.57
CA VAL A 17 -55.54 -5.48 17.56
C VAL A 17 -54.46 -6.20 18.35
N LYS A 18 -53.41 -6.67 17.65
CA LYS A 18 -52.24 -7.30 18.29
C LYS A 18 -51.58 -6.34 19.28
N HIS A 19 -51.36 -5.08 18.91
CA HIS A 19 -50.83 -4.05 19.81
C HIS A 19 -51.71 -3.79 21.03
N CYS A 20 -53.03 -3.75 20.86
CA CYS A 20 -53.95 -3.56 21.99
C CYS A 20 -53.84 -4.70 23.01
N LEU A 21 -53.70 -5.94 22.55
CA LEU A 21 -53.47 -7.08 23.43
C LEU A 21 -52.10 -6.97 24.13
N VAL A 22 -51.04 -6.66 23.39
CA VAL A 22 -49.69 -6.49 23.96
C VAL A 22 -49.72 -5.44 25.06
N ARG A 23 -50.37 -4.28 24.84
CA ARG A 23 -50.50 -3.23 25.87
C ARG A 23 -51.16 -3.75 27.15
N ARG A 24 -52.24 -4.53 27.03
CA ARG A 24 -52.89 -5.18 28.20
C ARG A 24 -51.98 -6.17 28.91
N MET A 25 -51.13 -6.89 28.19
CA MET A 25 -50.15 -7.80 28.80
C MET A 25 -49.03 -7.05 29.52
N LEU A 26 -48.59 -5.91 28.99
CA LEU A 26 -47.64 -5.03 29.68
C LEU A 26 -48.23 -4.44 30.96
N GLU A 27 -49.54 -4.15 30.98
CA GLU A 27 -50.24 -3.75 32.21
C GLU A 27 -50.34 -4.90 33.22
N ALA A 28 -50.60 -6.12 32.75
CA ALA A 28 -50.67 -7.31 33.59
C ALA A 28 -49.31 -7.69 34.20
N ALA A 29 -48.20 -7.36 33.56
CA ALA A 29 -46.84 -7.58 34.08
C ALA A 29 -46.56 -6.83 35.40
N LYS A 30 -47.36 -5.82 35.74
CA LYS A 30 -47.22 -5.06 37.00
C LYS A 30 -47.88 -5.76 38.19
N GLN A 31 -48.69 -6.78 37.95
CA GLN A 31 -49.35 -7.54 39.00
C GLN A 31 -48.44 -8.67 39.48
N PRO A 32 -48.52 -9.09 40.75
CA PRO A 32 -47.77 -10.23 41.24
C PRO A 32 -48.19 -11.51 40.49
N LEU A 33 -47.22 -12.25 39.98
CA LEU A 33 -47.40 -13.49 39.25
C LEU A 33 -46.60 -14.61 39.92
N ASP A 34 -47.03 -15.86 39.72
CA ASP A 34 -46.27 -17.00 40.23
C ASP A 34 -45.01 -17.28 39.39
N SER A 35 -44.05 -17.99 39.97
CA SER A 35 -42.77 -18.30 39.31
C SER A 35 -42.94 -19.06 37.98
N GLY A 36 -43.97 -19.90 37.85
CA GLY A 36 -44.21 -20.67 36.62
C GLY A 36 -44.74 -19.78 35.50
N GLN A 37 -45.63 -18.85 35.83
CA GLN A 37 -46.17 -17.85 34.92
C GLN A 37 -45.08 -16.89 34.42
N CYS A 38 -44.20 -16.42 35.31
CA CYS A 38 -43.07 -15.59 34.92
C CYS A 38 -42.15 -16.35 33.95
N CYS A 39 -41.77 -17.59 34.29
CA CYS A 39 -40.91 -18.43 33.44
C CYS A 39 -41.51 -18.65 32.03
N ALA A 40 -42.80 -19.00 31.95
CA ALA A 40 -43.47 -19.20 30.66
C ALA A 40 -43.48 -17.92 29.80
N MET A 41 -43.64 -16.75 30.42
CA MET A 41 -43.57 -15.46 29.74
C MET A 41 -42.16 -15.14 29.26
N PHE A 42 -41.12 -15.43 30.05
CA PHE A 42 -39.72 -15.27 29.63
C PHE A 42 -39.38 -16.21 28.46
N GLU A 43 -39.73 -17.49 28.54
CA GLU A 43 -39.49 -18.46 27.46
C GLU A 43 -40.14 -18.04 26.15
N LEU A 44 -41.41 -17.62 26.20
CA LEU A 44 -42.11 -17.13 25.02
C LEU A 44 -41.46 -15.85 24.46
N SER A 45 -41.05 -14.93 25.34
CA SER A 45 -40.41 -13.69 24.92
C SER A 45 -39.08 -13.96 24.21
N ILE A 46 -38.24 -14.83 24.76
CA ILE A 46 -36.99 -15.29 24.12
C ILE A 46 -37.29 -15.96 22.77
N LYS A 47 -38.31 -16.83 22.72
CA LYS A 47 -38.75 -17.48 21.47
C LYS A 47 -39.16 -16.47 20.41
N LEU A 48 -39.92 -15.42 20.78
CA LEU A 48 -40.34 -14.37 19.85
C LEU A 48 -39.18 -13.50 19.39
N ILE A 49 -38.22 -13.21 20.27
CA ILE A 49 -37.00 -12.44 19.94
C ILE A 49 -36.15 -13.19 18.91
N LEU A 50 -35.92 -14.48 19.15
CA LEU A 50 -34.99 -15.28 18.36
C LEU A 50 -35.63 -15.89 17.10
N LEU A 51 -36.83 -16.46 17.22
CA LEU A 51 -37.51 -17.18 16.13
C LEU A 51 -38.66 -16.40 15.50
N GLY A 52 -38.88 -15.14 15.88
CA GLY A 52 -39.89 -14.28 15.27
C GLY A 52 -39.59 -14.01 13.80
N ASP A 53 -40.46 -14.45 12.90
CA ASP A 53 -40.38 -14.25 11.44
C ASP A 53 -40.43 -12.77 11.01
N THR A 54 -41.17 -11.95 11.74
CA THR A 54 -41.40 -10.54 11.46
C THR A 54 -40.72 -9.64 12.48
N LYS A 55 -40.33 -8.44 12.04
CA LYS A 55 -39.80 -7.40 12.93
C LYS A 55 -40.76 -7.12 14.10
N PHE A 56 -42.06 -7.05 13.82
CA PHE A 56 -43.10 -6.88 14.82
C PHE A 56 -43.06 -7.93 15.93
N LYS A 57 -43.00 -9.24 15.60
CA LYS A 57 -42.94 -10.30 16.62
C LYS A 57 -41.69 -10.17 17.49
N ARG A 58 -40.54 -9.86 16.89
CA ARG A 58 -39.28 -9.67 17.61
C ARG A 58 -39.37 -8.46 18.55
N ASP A 59 -39.96 -7.35 18.10
CA ASP A 59 -40.14 -6.14 18.91
C ASP A 59 -41.10 -6.39 20.07
N VAL A 60 -42.22 -7.10 19.85
CA VAL A 60 -43.14 -7.53 20.92
C VAL A 60 -42.42 -8.41 21.94
N GLY A 61 -41.61 -9.38 21.50
CA GLY A 61 -40.81 -10.20 22.40
C GLY A 61 -39.88 -9.37 23.28
N LYS A 62 -39.22 -8.35 22.72
CA LYS A 62 -38.36 -7.42 23.49
C LYS A 62 -39.16 -6.57 24.49
N GLU A 63 -40.32 -6.06 24.11
CA GLU A 63 -41.18 -5.25 24.98
C GLU A 63 -41.72 -6.07 26.16
N VAL A 64 -42.19 -7.29 25.89
CA VAL A 64 -42.73 -8.18 26.93
C VAL A 64 -41.61 -8.65 27.86
N LEU A 65 -40.45 -9.04 27.32
CA LEU A 65 -39.29 -9.42 28.14
C LEU A 65 -38.91 -8.28 29.10
N ARG A 66 -38.82 -7.06 28.60
CA ARG A 66 -38.51 -5.86 29.39
C ARG A 66 -39.50 -5.68 30.54
N ALA A 67 -40.79 -5.64 30.23
CA ALA A 67 -41.80 -5.39 31.25
C ALA A 67 -41.82 -6.48 32.33
N PHE A 68 -41.67 -7.74 31.96
CA PHE A 68 -41.66 -8.83 32.95
C PHE A 68 -40.34 -8.86 33.75
N ALA A 69 -39.19 -8.59 33.13
CA ALA A 69 -37.91 -8.57 33.83
C ALA A 69 -37.81 -7.41 34.83
N GLU A 70 -38.37 -6.23 34.50
CA GLU A 70 -38.41 -5.07 35.40
C GLU A 70 -39.32 -5.27 36.62
N ASN A 71 -40.47 -5.95 36.44
CA ASN A 71 -41.43 -6.16 37.53
C ASN A 71 -41.17 -7.45 38.34
N HIS A 72 -40.48 -8.44 37.75
CA HIS A 72 -40.21 -9.75 38.35
C HIS A 72 -38.72 -10.12 38.28
N GLY A 73 -37.86 -9.23 38.78
CA GLY A 73 -36.40 -9.36 38.69
C GLY A 73 -35.84 -10.64 39.32
N ALA A 74 -36.35 -11.05 40.49
CA ALA A 74 -35.88 -12.26 41.18
C ALA A 74 -36.19 -13.55 40.40
N GLU A 75 -37.34 -13.62 39.74
CA GLU A 75 -37.71 -14.71 38.85
C GLU A 75 -36.90 -14.67 37.56
N PHE A 76 -36.64 -13.47 37.03
CA PHE A 76 -35.82 -13.29 35.84
C PHE A 76 -34.37 -13.71 36.09
N GLU A 77 -33.80 -13.39 37.26
CA GLU A 77 -32.46 -13.83 37.67
C GLU A 77 -32.34 -15.36 37.70
N LYS A 78 -33.35 -16.05 38.25
CA LYS A 78 -33.40 -17.52 38.26
C LYS A 78 -33.49 -18.11 36.85
N PHE A 79 -34.25 -17.46 35.96
CA PHE A 79 -34.40 -17.87 34.57
C PHE A 79 -33.12 -17.62 33.75
N PHE A 80 -32.58 -16.41 33.81
CA PHE A 80 -31.45 -15.93 33.04
C PHE A 80 -30.11 -16.23 33.75
N ASN A 81 -29.91 -17.52 34.05
CA ASN A 81 -28.75 -18.01 34.77
C ASN A 81 -27.62 -18.51 33.84
N VAL A 82 -26.49 -18.91 34.43
CA VAL A 82 -25.30 -19.43 33.71
C VAL A 82 -25.64 -20.59 32.77
N SER A 83 -26.47 -21.55 33.20
CA SER A 83 -26.84 -22.72 32.39
C SER A 83 -27.60 -22.31 31.13
N PHE A 84 -28.55 -21.38 31.27
CA PHE A 84 -29.30 -20.85 30.13
C PHE A 84 -28.40 -20.13 29.13
N ILE A 85 -27.50 -19.27 29.61
CA ILE A 85 -26.57 -18.52 28.75
C ILE A 85 -25.60 -19.46 28.03
N LEU A 86 -25.06 -20.46 28.72
CA LEU A 86 -24.18 -21.45 28.09
C LEU A 86 -24.92 -22.27 27.05
N LYS A 87 -26.16 -22.69 27.32
CA LYS A 87 -27.00 -23.39 26.34
C LYS A 87 -27.19 -22.56 25.07
N LEU A 88 -27.50 -21.26 25.21
CA LEU A 88 -27.62 -20.36 24.06
C LEU A 88 -26.31 -20.24 23.26
N LEU A 89 -25.17 -20.07 23.93
CA LEU A 89 -23.88 -19.85 23.28
C LEU A 89 -23.23 -21.14 22.74
N GLN A 90 -23.57 -22.32 23.27
CA GLN A 90 -22.95 -23.58 22.88
C GLN A 90 -23.85 -24.39 21.93
N ASP A 91 -25.16 -24.41 22.19
CA ASP A 91 -26.13 -25.21 21.43
C ASP A 91 -26.95 -24.37 20.43
N GLY A 92 -27.04 -23.06 20.65
CA GLY A 92 -27.93 -22.17 19.90
C GLY A 92 -29.35 -22.17 20.46
N TYR A 93 -30.34 -21.89 19.62
CA TYR A 93 -31.74 -21.84 20.05
C TYR A 93 -32.69 -22.27 18.93
N GLY A 94 -33.42 -23.37 19.14
CA GLY A 94 -34.33 -23.92 18.15
C GLY A 94 -33.60 -24.26 16.85
N THR A 95 -33.92 -23.57 15.75
CA THR A 95 -33.27 -23.71 14.44
C THR A 95 -32.06 -22.80 14.24
N LEU A 96 -31.77 -21.89 15.19
CA LEU A 96 -30.66 -20.96 15.08
C LEU A 96 -29.35 -21.60 15.52
N SER A 97 -28.29 -21.34 14.75
CA SER A 97 -26.94 -21.76 15.14
C SER A 97 -26.43 -20.98 16.35
N ARG A 98 -25.52 -21.61 17.10
CA ARG A 98 -24.80 -21.03 18.25
C ARG A 98 -23.97 -19.76 17.96
N ARG A 99 -23.80 -19.40 16.68
CA ARG A 99 -23.08 -18.20 16.23
C ARG A 99 -24.00 -17.18 15.56
N ASN A 100 -25.32 -17.35 15.70
CA ASN A 100 -26.28 -16.38 15.21
C ASN A 100 -26.19 -15.06 16.02
N ILE A 101 -26.21 -13.94 15.32
CA ILE A 101 -26.11 -12.59 15.91
C ILE A 101 -27.22 -12.34 16.93
N GLY A 102 -28.44 -12.82 16.65
CA GLY A 102 -29.59 -12.65 17.52
C GLY A 102 -29.41 -13.28 18.90
N VAL A 103 -28.59 -14.34 19.01
CA VAL A 103 -28.26 -14.96 20.30
C VAL A 103 -27.47 -13.98 21.18
N LEU A 104 -26.44 -13.32 20.62
CA LEU A 104 -25.66 -12.33 21.36
C LEU A 104 -26.50 -11.09 21.70
N GLU A 105 -27.36 -10.63 20.79
CA GLU A 105 -28.26 -9.51 21.07
C GLU A 105 -29.28 -9.84 22.16
N CYS A 106 -29.76 -11.09 22.20
CA CYS A 106 -30.66 -11.58 23.24
C CYS A 106 -29.95 -11.63 24.61
N ILE A 107 -28.71 -12.09 24.64
CA ILE A 107 -27.90 -12.09 25.86
C ILE A 107 -27.63 -10.66 26.33
N GLN A 108 -27.24 -9.77 25.41
CA GLN A 108 -27.04 -8.34 25.68
C GLN A 108 -28.30 -7.69 26.27
N LEU A 109 -29.49 -8.05 25.77
CA LEU A 109 -30.75 -7.55 26.31
C LEU A 109 -31.03 -8.07 27.72
N GLY A 110 -30.80 -9.37 27.96
CA GLY A 110 -31.03 -9.98 29.28
C GLY A 110 -30.08 -9.47 30.37
N LEU A 111 -28.80 -9.24 30.03
CA LEU A 111 -27.79 -8.74 30.96
C LEU A 111 -28.19 -7.43 31.67
N LYS A 112 -28.95 -6.55 30.99
CA LYS A 112 -29.42 -5.27 31.55
C LYS A 112 -30.27 -5.41 32.81
N TYR A 113 -30.92 -6.56 32.97
CA TYR A 113 -31.86 -6.79 34.08
C TYR A 113 -31.25 -7.65 35.19
N ILE A 114 -30.03 -8.16 35.00
CA ILE A 114 -29.32 -8.94 36.02
C ILE A 114 -28.01 -8.31 36.44
N GLU A 115 -27.59 -7.17 35.86
CA GLU A 115 -26.28 -6.55 36.15
C GLU A 115 -26.05 -6.27 37.64
N ASP A 116 -27.09 -5.81 38.34
CA ASP A 116 -27.05 -5.47 39.77
C ASP A 116 -27.40 -6.65 40.70
N SER A 117 -27.59 -7.86 40.15
CA SER A 117 -28.00 -9.05 40.91
C SER A 117 -26.84 -9.80 41.54
N ASP A 118 -27.11 -10.59 42.57
CA ASP A 118 -26.10 -11.40 43.27
C ASP A 118 -25.46 -12.47 42.35
N SER A 119 -26.22 -12.98 41.38
CA SER A 119 -25.73 -13.98 40.41
C SER A 119 -24.97 -13.38 39.21
N ALA A 120 -24.99 -12.06 39.04
CA ALA A 120 -24.37 -11.36 37.90
C ALA A 120 -22.90 -11.73 37.71
N TYR A 121 -22.14 -11.78 38.80
CA TYR A 121 -20.71 -12.13 38.78
C TYR A 121 -20.45 -13.49 38.10
N ARG A 122 -21.25 -14.51 38.42
CA ARG A 122 -21.09 -15.85 37.83
C ARG A 122 -21.43 -15.87 36.34
N VAL A 123 -22.44 -15.10 35.95
CA VAL A 123 -22.82 -14.91 34.55
C VAL A 123 -21.68 -14.24 33.78
N PHE A 124 -21.14 -13.13 34.29
CA PHE A 124 -20.02 -12.44 33.65
C PHE A 124 -18.77 -13.31 33.57
N GLN A 125 -18.45 -14.09 34.61
CA GLN A 125 -17.33 -15.03 34.57
C GLN A 125 -17.50 -16.11 33.48
N ALA A 126 -18.72 -16.66 33.31
CA ALA A 126 -19.00 -17.60 32.24
C ALA A 126 -18.88 -16.95 30.85
N LEU A 127 -19.35 -15.70 30.71
CA LEU A 127 -19.23 -14.93 29.49
C LEU A 127 -17.77 -14.63 29.12
N GLN A 128 -16.91 -14.31 30.08
CA GLN A 128 -15.47 -14.10 29.80
C GLN A 128 -14.86 -15.30 29.06
N ILE A 129 -15.19 -16.52 29.48
CA ILE A 129 -14.65 -17.74 28.88
C ILE A 129 -15.27 -18.01 27.50
N GLU A 130 -16.60 -17.94 27.39
CA GLU A 130 -17.29 -18.30 26.16
C GLU A 130 -17.13 -17.24 25.06
N LEU A 131 -17.09 -15.95 25.41
CA LEU A 131 -16.80 -14.88 24.44
C LEU A 131 -15.35 -14.96 23.93
N LEU A 132 -14.39 -15.32 24.79
CA LEU A 132 -13.03 -15.63 24.35
C LEU A 132 -13.03 -16.82 23.37
N ARG A 133 -13.75 -17.89 23.68
CA ARG A 133 -13.87 -19.06 22.78
C ARG A 133 -14.45 -18.65 21.42
N ILE A 134 -15.47 -17.80 21.39
CA ILE A 134 -16.05 -17.28 20.13
C ILE A 134 -15.00 -16.51 19.33
N VAL A 135 -14.19 -15.66 19.96
CA VAL A 135 -13.11 -14.92 19.25
C VAL A 135 -12.01 -15.88 18.77
N CYS A 136 -11.66 -16.91 19.53
CA CYS A 136 -10.72 -17.95 19.10
C CYS A 136 -11.20 -18.74 17.85
N GLU A 137 -12.50 -18.82 17.63
CA GLU A 137 -13.10 -19.43 16.42
C GLU A 137 -13.02 -18.54 15.18
N ARG A 138 -12.42 -17.34 15.29
CA ARG A 138 -12.18 -16.39 14.19
C ARG A 138 -13.50 -15.96 13.51
N PRO A 139 -14.40 -15.31 14.26
CA PRO A 139 -15.72 -14.96 13.77
C PRO A 139 -15.61 -13.86 12.70
N GLY A 140 -16.54 -13.84 11.74
CA GLY A 140 -16.61 -12.77 10.74
C GLY A 140 -16.92 -11.39 11.35
N PRO A 141 -16.77 -10.30 10.57
CA PRO A 141 -16.83 -8.92 11.07
C PRO A 141 -18.16 -8.56 11.74
N LYS A 142 -19.30 -9.02 11.19
CA LYS A 142 -20.64 -8.78 11.75
C LYS A 142 -20.81 -9.35 13.17
N LEU A 143 -20.42 -10.61 13.36
CA LEU A 143 -20.52 -11.28 14.65
C LEU A 143 -19.53 -10.68 15.65
N CYS A 144 -18.30 -10.41 15.21
CA CYS A 144 -17.26 -9.79 16.02
C CYS A 144 -17.65 -8.38 16.49
N ALA A 145 -18.25 -7.55 15.62
CA ALA A 145 -18.72 -6.22 15.97
C ALA A 145 -19.90 -6.25 16.96
N THR A 146 -20.78 -7.25 16.86
CA THR A 146 -21.87 -7.47 17.83
C THR A 146 -21.33 -7.88 19.18
N LEU A 147 -20.36 -8.81 19.21
CA LEU A 147 -19.64 -9.20 20.41
C LEU A 147 -18.95 -7.99 21.06
N CYS A 148 -18.27 -7.16 20.27
CA CYS A 148 -17.61 -5.96 20.79
C CYS A 148 -18.59 -4.89 21.30
N LYS A 149 -19.80 -4.84 20.75
CA LYS A 149 -20.89 -3.99 21.26
C LYS A 149 -21.33 -4.45 22.65
N LEU A 150 -21.52 -5.77 22.85
CA LEU A 150 -21.84 -6.35 24.15
C LEU A 150 -20.72 -6.06 25.16
N LEU A 151 -19.46 -6.31 24.80
CA LEU A 151 -18.31 -6.06 25.69
C LEU A 151 -18.11 -4.58 26.02
N SER A 152 -18.49 -3.68 25.12
CA SER A 152 -18.43 -2.23 25.37
C SER A 152 -19.51 -1.76 26.34
N GLU A 153 -20.67 -2.42 26.37
CA GLU A 153 -21.77 -2.13 27.29
C GLU A 153 -21.55 -2.80 28.65
N PHE A 154 -20.99 -4.02 28.66
CA PHE A 154 -20.69 -4.80 29.86
C PHE A 154 -19.20 -5.17 29.95
N PRO A 155 -18.32 -4.24 30.35
CA PRO A 155 -16.87 -4.47 30.45
C PRO A 155 -16.49 -5.63 31.38
N GLN A 156 -17.35 -5.98 32.35
CA GLN A 156 -17.19 -7.13 33.25
C GLN A 156 -17.11 -8.46 32.49
N SER A 157 -17.61 -8.52 31.25
CA SER A 157 -17.55 -9.69 30.37
C SER A 157 -16.22 -9.82 29.62
N ILE A 158 -15.33 -8.82 29.70
CA ILE A 158 -14.01 -8.88 29.04
C ILE A 158 -13.11 -9.82 29.85
N PRO A 159 -12.39 -10.77 29.21
CA PRO A 159 -11.46 -11.64 29.91
C PRO A 159 -10.41 -10.85 30.70
N SER A 160 -10.09 -11.33 31.89
CA SER A 160 -9.14 -10.68 32.81
C SER A 160 -7.81 -11.44 32.92
N GLY A 161 -6.79 -10.79 33.47
CA GLY A 161 -5.46 -11.39 33.68
C GLY A 161 -4.80 -11.85 32.37
N LYS A 162 -4.21 -13.06 32.38
CA LYS A 162 -3.51 -13.62 31.21
C LYS A 162 -4.44 -13.85 30.00
N LEU A 163 -5.73 -14.11 30.26
CA LEU A 163 -6.71 -14.35 29.20
C LEU A 163 -7.03 -13.07 28.42
N GLN A 164 -6.86 -11.89 29.02
CA GLN A 164 -7.03 -10.61 28.33
C GLN A 164 -6.02 -10.42 27.19
N VAL A 165 -4.78 -10.90 27.40
CA VAL A 165 -3.73 -10.90 26.37
C VAL A 165 -4.14 -11.80 25.21
N VAL A 166 -4.54 -13.04 25.52
CA VAL A 166 -4.99 -14.01 24.50
C VAL A 166 -6.19 -13.46 23.73
N PHE A 167 -7.15 -12.84 24.44
CA PHE A 167 -8.30 -12.21 23.82
C PHE A 167 -7.91 -11.16 22.78
N CYS A 168 -7.03 -10.21 23.14
CA CYS A 168 -6.59 -9.17 22.22
C CYS A 168 -5.82 -9.75 21.03
N GLN A 169 -4.97 -10.74 21.26
CA GLN A 169 -4.23 -11.43 20.19
C GLN A 169 -5.16 -12.14 19.20
N GLN A 170 -6.16 -12.89 19.69
CA GLN A 170 -7.13 -13.57 18.82
C GLN A 170 -8.06 -12.58 18.10
N LEU A 171 -8.35 -11.45 18.72
CA LEU A 171 -9.12 -10.38 18.09
C LEU A 171 -8.34 -9.75 16.93
N VAL A 172 -7.04 -9.47 17.12
CA VAL A 172 -6.14 -9.01 16.04
C VAL A 172 -6.08 -10.03 14.89
N ARG A 173 -5.91 -11.33 15.20
CA ARG A 173 -5.94 -12.40 14.18
C ARG A 173 -7.25 -12.46 13.41
N SER A 174 -8.37 -12.27 14.10
CA SER A 174 -9.70 -12.23 13.47
C SER A 174 -9.82 -11.05 12.51
N ILE A 175 -9.37 -9.86 12.92
CA ILE A 175 -9.35 -8.67 12.05
C ILE A 175 -8.50 -8.92 10.81
N GLY A 176 -7.35 -9.57 10.97
CA GLY A 176 -6.45 -9.96 9.88
C GLY A 176 -7.08 -10.88 8.83
N GLN A 177 -8.24 -11.49 9.09
CA GLN A 177 -8.96 -12.37 8.16
C GLN A 177 -10.24 -11.76 7.62
N PHE A 178 -10.58 -10.54 8.02
CA PHE A 178 -11.80 -9.90 7.55
C PHE A 178 -11.73 -9.59 6.06
N GLN A 179 -12.78 -9.95 5.33
CA GLN A 179 -12.93 -9.64 3.92
C GLN A 179 -14.28 -8.95 3.71
N CYS A 180 -14.28 -7.86 2.94
CA CYS A 180 -15.50 -7.31 2.37
C CYS A 180 -15.61 -7.82 0.93
N ARG A 181 -16.55 -8.73 0.67
CA ARG A 181 -16.76 -9.32 -0.68
C ARG A 181 -17.79 -8.55 -1.51
N SER A 182 -18.35 -7.49 -0.95
CA SER A 182 -19.40 -6.71 -1.59
C SER A 182 -18.83 -5.49 -2.27
N ASN A 183 -19.46 -5.13 -3.39
CA ASN A 183 -19.18 -3.89 -4.12
C ASN A 183 -20.23 -2.81 -3.84
N GLY A 184 -21.23 -3.08 -3.00
CA GLY A 184 -22.26 -2.10 -2.63
C GLY A 184 -21.73 -1.08 -1.62
N GLU A 185 -21.97 0.20 -1.87
CA GLU A 185 -21.50 1.29 -1.00
C GLU A 185 -21.99 1.13 0.45
N ASP A 186 -23.28 0.82 0.64
CA ASP A 186 -23.87 0.63 1.98
C ASP A 186 -23.19 -0.52 2.74
N GLU A 187 -22.86 -1.61 2.06
CA GLU A 187 -22.22 -2.78 2.70
C GLU A 187 -20.75 -2.51 3.03
N ILE A 188 -20.05 -1.69 2.22
CA ILE A 188 -18.69 -1.23 2.52
C ILE A 188 -18.71 -0.30 3.74
N VAL A 189 -19.66 0.63 3.81
CA VAL A 189 -19.82 1.52 4.98
C VAL A 189 -20.12 0.68 6.24
N GLU A 190 -21.05 -0.27 6.16
CA GLU A 190 -21.38 -1.18 7.26
C GLU A 190 -20.12 -1.96 7.73
N TYR A 191 -19.31 -2.45 6.79
CA TYR A 191 -18.06 -3.13 7.08
C TYR A 191 -17.04 -2.22 7.79
N LEU A 192 -16.83 -1.00 7.30
CA LEU A 192 -15.93 -0.02 7.92
C LEU A 192 -16.37 0.33 9.35
N GLU A 193 -17.67 0.49 9.58
CA GLU A 193 -18.23 0.72 10.91
C GLU A 193 -18.02 -0.46 11.86
N GLN A 194 -18.20 -1.69 11.37
CA GLN A 194 -17.97 -2.92 12.12
C GLN A 194 -16.50 -3.01 12.57
N VAL A 195 -15.56 -2.83 11.65
CA VAL A 195 -14.12 -2.87 11.96
C VAL A 195 -13.75 -1.76 12.93
N THR A 196 -14.23 -0.53 12.70
CA THR A 196 -13.98 0.60 13.60
C THR A 196 -14.46 0.32 15.02
N ARG A 197 -15.64 -0.31 15.19
CA ARG A 197 -16.17 -0.68 16.50
C ARG A 197 -15.26 -1.70 17.21
N ILE A 198 -14.77 -2.70 16.48
CA ILE A 198 -13.88 -3.72 17.01
C ILE A 198 -12.54 -3.09 17.44
N SER A 199 -11.94 -2.26 16.59
CA SER A 199 -10.68 -1.58 16.90
C SER A 199 -10.81 -0.60 18.08
N ARG A 200 -11.97 0.07 18.24
CA ARG A 200 -12.25 0.92 19.42
C ARG A 200 -12.33 0.11 20.72
N LEU A 201 -12.79 -1.13 20.69
CA LEU A 201 -12.75 -1.99 21.88
C LEU A 201 -11.30 -2.30 22.28
N LEU A 202 -10.44 -2.66 21.32
CA LEU A 202 -9.01 -2.86 21.56
C LEU A 202 -8.38 -1.61 22.17
N GLN A 203 -8.67 -0.42 21.61
CA GLN A 203 -8.22 0.85 22.15
C GLN A 203 -8.64 1.01 23.63
N LYS A 204 -9.92 0.78 23.95
CA LYS A 204 -10.42 0.88 25.34
C LYS A 204 -9.67 -0.08 26.29
N ILE A 205 -9.45 -1.32 25.87
CA ILE A 205 -8.69 -2.30 26.67
C ILE A 205 -7.27 -1.80 26.89
N TRP A 206 -6.60 -1.32 25.84
CA TRP A 206 -5.23 -0.81 25.91
C TRP A 206 -5.10 0.43 26.79
N THR A 207 -6.09 1.34 26.79
CA THR A 207 -6.08 2.51 27.67
C THR A 207 -6.21 2.14 29.15
N ILE A 208 -6.89 1.03 29.46
CA ILE A 208 -7.04 0.56 30.84
C ILE A 208 -5.82 -0.27 31.26
N GLN A 209 -5.31 -1.12 30.37
CA GLN A 209 -4.22 -2.05 30.64
C GLN A 209 -3.13 -1.98 29.55
N ALA A 210 -2.20 -1.04 29.71
CA ALA A 210 -1.11 -0.81 28.76
C ALA A 210 -0.20 -2.04 28.56
N ALA A 211 -0.09 -2.93 29.55
CA ALA A 211 0.72 -4.16 29.45
C ALA A 211 0.27 -5.11 28.32
N VAL A 212 -0.96 -4.98 27.81
CA VAL A 212 -1.50 -5.81 26.72
C VAL A 212 -1.12 -5.27 25.34
N ILE A 213 -0.68 -4.02 25.24
CA ILE A 213 -0.35 -3.36 23.96
C ILE A 213 0.77 -4.11 23.24
N ILE A 214 1.93 -4.30 23.88
CA ILE A 214 3.10 -4.94 23.24
C ILE A 214 2.81 -6.38 22.78
N PRO A 215 2.20 -7.27 23.58
CA PRO A 215 1.78 -8.58 23.10
C PRO A 215 0.80 -8.55 21.92
N SER A 216 -0.12 -7.58 21.89
CA SER A 216 -1.08 -7.41 20.78
C SER A 216 -0.39 -6.93 19.51
N LEU A 217 0.59 -6.03 19.64
CA LEU A 217 1.38 -5.55 18.51
C LEU A 217 2.28 -6.64 17.94
N ARG A 218 2.93 -7.43 18.79
CA ARG A 218 3.69 -8.61 18.33
C ARG A 218 2.83 -9.54 17.49
N GLU A 219 1.61 -9.80 17.95
CA GLU A 219 0.66 -10.62 17.18
C GLU A 219 0.27 -9.96 15.86
N LEU A 220 0.05 -8.65 15.85
CA LEU A 220 -0.20 -7.90 14.62
C LEU A 220 0.95 -8.06 13.62
N PHE A 221 2.20 -7.95 14.09
CA PHE A 221 3.40 -8.16 13.26
C PHE A 221 3.49 -9.58 12.71
N ILE A 222 3.24 -10.60 13.53
CA ILE A 222 3.18 -12.00 13.09
C ILE A 222 2.16 -12.17 11.96
N VAL A 223 0.96 -11.57 12.10
CA VAL A 223 -0.09 -11.66 11.08
C VAL A 223 0.34 -10.99 9.76
N ILE A 224 1.00 -9.82 9.81
CA ILE A 224 1.45 -9.15 8.58
C ILE A 224 2.75 -9.66 7.99
N SER A 225 3.55 -10.39 8.75
CA SER A 225 4.76 -11.04 8.23
C SER A 225 4.48 -12.43 7.67
N THR A 226 3.25 -12.93 7.80
CA THR A 226 2.86 -14.28 7.34
C THR A 226 2.91 -14.34 5.81
N THR A 227 3.68 -15.31 5.29
CA THR A 227 3.81 -15.61 3.86
C THR A 227 2.84 -16.71 3.38
N GLU A 228 2.00 -17.23 4.27
CA GLU A 228 1.05 -18.30 4.01
C GLU A 228 -0.33 -17.78 3.55
N GLY A 229 -0.76 -18.19 2.34
CA GLY A 229 -2.08 -17.87 1.76
C GLY A 229 -2.00 -16.93 0.56
N SER A 230 -2.91 -17.08 -0.43
CA SER A 230 -2.85 -16.31 -1.68
C SER A 230 -3.23 -14.83 -1.54
N ASP A 231 -4.03 -14.49 -0.53
CA ASP A 231 -4.73 -13.19 -0.46
C ASP A 231 -4.12 -12.23 0.58
N GLY A 232 -3.08 -12.64 1.30
CA GLY A 232 -2.46 -11.84 2.37
C GLY A 232 -3.41 -11.53 3.55
N PRO A 233 -2.93 -10.79 4.56
CA PRO A 233 -3.76 -10.32 5.66
C PRO A 233 -4.68 -9.16 5.24
N SER A 234 -5.79 -9.00 5.95
CA SER A 234 -6.74 -7.92 5.73
C SER A 234 -6.16 -6.53 6.04
N ASN A 235 -6.42 -5.58 5.14
CA ASN A 235 -6.16 -4.16 5.35
C ASN A 235 -6.94 -3.55 6.52
N ALA A 236 -7.94 -4.26 7.07
CA ALA A 236 -8.65 -3.85 8.29
C ALA A 236 -7.72 -3.70 9.50
N LEU A 237 -6.54 -4.34 9.50
CA LEU A 237 -5.52 -4.16 10.54
C LEU A 237 -5.02 -2.71 10.65
N ALA A 238 -5.11 -1.92 9.57
CA ALA A 238 -4.84 -0.49 9.59
C ALA A 238 -5.70 0.26 10.64
N ALA A 239 -6.93 -0.20 10.87
CA ALA A 239 -7.84 0.39 11.85
C ALA A 239 -7.38 0.15 13.30
N VAL A 240 -6.46 -0.80 13.54
CA VAL A 240 -5.91 -1.11 14.86
C VAL A 240 -4.71 -0.21 15.16
N VAL A 241 -3.78 -0.06 14.22
CA VAL A 241 -2.52 0.68 14.42
C VAL A 241 -2.70 2.17 14.68
N GLN A 242 -3.79 2.77 14.20
CA GLN A 242 -4.11 4.18 14.45
C GLN A 242 -4.30 4.51 15.94
N TYR A 243 -4.62 3.51 16.77
CA TYR A 243 -4.86 3.67 18.20
C TYR A 243 -3.65 3.37 19.08
N VAL A 244 -2.53 2.99 18.46
CA VAL A 244 -1.30 2.69 19.19
C VAL A 244 -0.59 4.01 19.52
N PRO A 245 -0.22 4.26 20.79
CA PRO A 245 0.54 5.45 21.14
C PRO A 245 1.89 5.48 20.43
N LEU A 246 2.23 6.62 19.82
CA LEU A 246 3.44 6.76 18.99
C LEU A 246 4.75 6.59 19.77
N GLU A 247 4.72 6.73 21.10
CA GLU A 247 5.86 6.46 21.98
C GLU A 247 6.35 5.00 21.91
N PHE A 248 5.47 4.06 21.55
CA PHE A 248 5.85 2.66 21.37
C PHE A 248 6.41 2.36 19.99
N LEU A 249 6.24 3.25 19.01
CA LEU A 249 6.61 3.02 17.61
C LEU A 249 8.09 2.64 17.49
N ASP A 250 8.99 3.50 17.98
CA ASP A 250 10.43 3.29 17.85
C ASP A 250 10.91 2.01 18.55
N GLY A 251 10.34 1.71 19.73
CA GLY A 251 10.66 0.50 20.47
C GLY A 251 10.21 -0.77 19.74
N VAL A 252 9.00 -0.75 19.17
CA VAL A 252 8.43 -1.88 18.44
C VAL A 252 9.17 -2.11 17.12
N ILE A 253 9.42 -1.06 16.33
CA ILE A 253 10.17 -1.16 15.08
C ILE A 253 11.60 -1.66 15.34
N ARG A 254 12.29 -1.10 16.34
CA ARG A 254 13.65 -1.55 16.68
C ARG A 254 13.70 -3.02 17.09
N ASN A 255 12.71 -3.49 17.85
CA ASN A 255 12.64 -4.89 18.22
C ASN A 255 12.39 -5.77 16.99
N LEU A 256 11.51 -5.35 16.07
CA LEU A 256 11.23 -6.09 14.84
C LEU A 256 12.46 -6.19 13.93
N THR A 257 13.19 -5.08 13.72
CA THR A 257 14.30 -5.05 12.76
C THR A 257 15.59 -5.69 13.29
N ASN A 258 15.72 -5.82 14.62
CA ASN A 258 16.89 -6.43 15.28
C ASN A 258 16.64 -7.87 15.74
N ASP A 259 15.46 -8.43 15.48
CA ASP A 259 15.15 -9.81 15.87
C ASP A 259 15.72 -10.79 14.84
N ASP A 260 16.79 -11.48 15.21
CA ASP A 260 17.47 -12.47 14.36
C ASP A 260 16.58 -13.67 13.98
N SER A 261 15.43 -13.86 14.66
CA SER A 261 14.47 -14.92 14.30
C SER A 261 13.60 -14.59 13.09
N ILE A 262 13.52 -13.30 12.71
CA ILE A 262 12.67 -12.84 11.60
C ILE A 262 13.49 -12.81 10.32
N THR A 263 13.00 -13.48 9.28
CA THR A 263 13.65 -13.57 7.99
C THR A 263 13.46 -12.30 7.15
N ASP A 264 14.35 -12.07 6.19
CA ASP A 264 14.26 -10.92 5.27
C ASP A 264 12.98 -10.97 4.43
N ALA A 265 12.48 -12.17 4.10
CA ALA A 265 11.21 -12.37 3.39
C ALA A 265 10.00 -11.97 4.25
N GLU A 266 10.01 -12.29 5.55
CA GLU A 266 8.97 -11.88 6.50
C GLU A 266 8.97 -10.36 6.72
N LEU A 267 10.14 -9.73 6.84
CA LEU A 267 10.27 -8.28 6.93
C LEU A 267 9.80 -7.58 5.66
N MET A 268 10.13 -8.13 4.48
CA MET A 268 9.66 -7.64 3.19
C MET A 268 8.13 -7.73 3.11
N THR A 269 7.55 -8.89 3.43
CA THR A 269 6.10 -9.13 3.44
C THR A 269 5.37 -8.19 4.41
N ALA A 270 5.93 -7.99 5.61
CA ALA A 270 5.38 -7.05 6.59
C ALA A 270 5.37 -5.62 6.04
N LEU A 271 6.47 -5.15 5.44
CA LEU A 271 6.54 -3.81 4.86
C LEU A 271 5.53 -3.63 3.70
N GLU A 272 5.39 -4.62 2.83
CA GLU A 272 4.40 -4.59 1.75
C GLU A 272 2.97 -4.52 2.27
N ASN A 273 2.61 -5.35 3.25
CA ASN A 273 1.30 -5.32 3.89
C ASN A 273 1.04 -3.99 4.63
N MET A 274 2.06 -3.39 5.25
CA MET A 274 1.94 -2.05 5.84
C MET A 274 1.69 -0.97 4.79
N ILE A 275 2.27 -1.09 3.60
CA ILE A 275 1.99 -0.17 2.49
C ILE A 275 0.54 -0.35 1.99
N ASP A 276 0.04 -1.58 1.94
CA ASP A 276 -1.34 -1.88 1.54
C ASP A 276 -2.37 -1.19 2.46
N TRP A 277 -2.04 -0.97 3.74
CA TRP A 277 -2.86 -0.21 4.69
C TRP A 277 -3.15 1.23 4.27
N LEU A 278 -2.34 1.84 3.39
CA LEU A 278 -2.65 3.16 2.82
C LEU A 278 -3.97 3.17 2.03
N SER A 279 -4.51 1.99 1.70
CA SER A 279 -5.82 1.84 1.07
C SER A 279 -6.98 1.92 2.07
N TRP A 280 -6.71 1.87 3.38
CA TRP A 280 -7.74 1.94 4.41
C TRP A 280 -8.13 3.40 4.70
N PRO A 281 -9.39 3.82 4.44
CA PRO A 281 -9.75 5.24 4.42
C PRO A 281 -9.76 5.88 5.81
N LEU A 282 -10.05 5.13 6.88
CA LEU A 282 -10.25 5.70 8.21
C LEU A 282 -8.99 5.74 9.07
N ALA A 283 -7.87 5.21 8.58
CA ALA A 283 -6.70 5.00 9.41
C ALA A 283 -5.79 6.23 9.45
N GLN A 284 -5.42 6.63 10.66
CA GLN A 284 -4.51 7.73 10.93
C GLN A 284 -3.12 7.20 11.29
N ASN A 285 -2.09 8.03 11.09
CA ASN A 285 -0.70 7.73 11.47
C ASN A 285 -0.06 6.52 10.74
N ILE A 286 -0.69 5.94 9.71
CA ILE A 286 -0.12 4.81 8.96
C ILE A 286 1.24 5.19 8.35
N ASP A 287 1.35 6.41 7.84
CA ASP A 287 2.57 7.00 7.31
C ASP A 287 3.73 6.91 8.30
N LYS A 288 3.48 7.17 9.58
CA LYS A 288 4.49 7.09 10.64
C LYS A 288 4.97 5.66 10.85
N TRP A 289 4.07 4.68 10.79
CA TRP A 289 4.42 3.26 10.89
C TRP A 289 5.25 2.78 9.69
N ILE A 290 4.82 3.10 8.47
CA ILE A 290 5.55 2.72 7.24
C ILE A 290 6.92 3.39 7.22
N VAL A 291 6.98 4.72 7.39
CA VAL A 291 8.26 5.46 7.40
C VAL A 291 9.14 5.02 8.56
N GLY A 292 8.56 4.70 9.71
CA GLY A 292 9.26 4.13 10.86
C GLY A 292 9.95 2.83 10.51
N LEU A 293 9.24 1.88 9.88
CA LEU A 293 9.82 0.62 9.44
C LEU A 293 10.89 0.81 8.36
N LEU A 294 10.65 1.68 7.37
CA LEU A 294 11.64 1.99 6.34
C LEU A 294 12.94 2.55 6.95
N LYS A 295 12.83 3.47 7.94
CA LYS A 295 13.97 3.98 8.69
C LYS A 295 14.66 2.89 9.51
N GLY A 296 13.89 2.01 10.16
CA GLY A 296 14.41 0.88 10.93
C GLY A 296 15.24 -0.07 10.06
N LEU A 297 14.70 -0.48 8.91
CA LEU A 297 15.39 -1.33 7.93
C LEU A 297 16.66 -0.66 7.38
N ALA A 298 16.61 0.66 7.15
CA ALA A 298 17.79 1.42 6.74
C ALA A 298 18.87 1.43 7.83
N ALA A 299 18.48 1.55 9.11
CA ALA A 299 19.40 1.55 10.24
C ALA A 299 20.13 0.20 10.40
N VAL A 300 19.46 -0.91 10.09
CA VAL A 300 20.06 -2.27 10.06
C VAL A 300 20.65 -2.66 8.70
N LYS A 301 20.77 -1.69 7.77
CA LYS A 301 21.38 -1.85 6.44
C LYS A 301 20.71 -2.91 5.54
N LYS A 302 19.41 -3.15 5.69
CA LYS A 302 18.61 -4.05 4.84
C LYS A 302 18.17 -3.36 3.54
N PHE A 303 19.13 -2.84 2.78
CA PHE A 303 18.85 -2.01 1.59
C PHE A 303 18.20 -2.79 0.43
N ALA A 304 18.47 -4.09 0.28
CA ALA A 304 17.82 -4.91 -0.75
C ALA A 304 16.29 -4.91 -0.59
N ILE A 305 15.79 -5.13 0.63
CA ILE A 305 14.36 -5.06 0.95
C ILE A 305 13.78 -3.70 0.59
N LEU A 306 14.48 -2.62 0.98
CA LEU A 306 14.04 -1.26 0.70
C LEU A 306 13.95 -0.96 -0.80
N ILE A 307 14.91 -1.45 -1.58
CA ILE A 307 14.95 -1.30 -3.04
C ILE A 307 13.79 -2.05 -3.68
N ASP A 308 13.68 -3.36 -3.40
CA ASP A 308 12.71 -4.25 -4.03
C ASP A 308 11.28 -3.80 -3.73
N VAL A 309 10.97 -3.48 -2.46
CA VAL A 309 9.64 -3.01 -2.07
C VAL A 309 9.32 -1.64 -2.68
N THR A 310 10.31 -0.74 -2.78
CA THR A 310 10.09 0.56 -3.44
C THR A 310 9.73 0.36 -4.91
N LEU A 311 10.50 -0.42 -5.65
CA LEU A 311 10.23 -0.68 -7.07
C LEU A 311 8.88 -1.39 -7.29
N SER A 312 8.54 -2.34 -6.42
CA SER A 312 7.28 -3.09 -6.46
C SER A 312 6.05 -2.23 -6.13
N ARG A 313 6.14 -1.35 -5.11
CA ARG A 313 4.95 -0.71 -4.51
C ARG A 313 4.82 0.79 -4.76
N ILE A 314 5.81 1.47 -5.33
CA ILE A 314 5.78 2.95 -5.47
C ILE A 314 4.61 3.47 -6.30
N GLN A 315 4.22 2.75 -7.37
CA GLN A 315 3.04 3.11 -8.17
C GLN A 315 1.73 2.98 -7.37
N GLN A 316 1.65 1.98 -6.48
CA GLN A 316 0.51 1.82 -5.58
C GLN A 316 0.43 2.98 -4.59
N VAL A 317 1.54 3.35 -3.94
CA VAL A 317 1.61 4.51 -3.05
C VAL A 317 1.19 5.78 -3.79
N PHE A 318 1.73 5.99 -4.99
CA PHE A 318 1.39 7.11 -5.86
C PHE A 318 -0.10 7.17 -6.19
N SER A 319 -0.74 6.02 -6.47
CA SER A 319 -2.18 5.97 -6.76
C SER A 319 -3.07 6.45 -5.61
N ARG A 320 -2.57 6.43 -4.36
CA ARG A 320 -3.33 6.91 -3.20
C ARG A 320 -3.51 8.44 -3.21
N LEU A 321 -2.62 9.18 -3.88
CA LEU A 321 -2.70 10.66 -3.94
C LEU A 321 -3.96 11.16 -4.67
N PHE A 322 -4.60 10.31 -5.49
CA PHE A 322 -5.88 10.63 -6.12
C PHE A 322 -7.04 10.76 -5.12
N TYR A 323 -6.92 10.18 -3.92
CA TYR A 323 -8.02 10.12 -2.95
C TYR A 323 -7.75 11.08 -1.78
N PRO A 324 -8.59 12.12 -1.54
CA PRO A 324 -8.32 13.15 -0.54
C PRO A 324 -8.05 12.65 0.88
N VAL A 325 -8.66 11.53 1.27
CA VAL A 325 -8.56 10.97 2.63
C VAL A 325 -7.21 10.28 2.87
N THR A 326 -6.70 9.54 1.88
CA THR A 326 -5.44 8.78 2.01
C THR A 326 -4.23 9.56 1.49
N ARG A 327 -4.47 10.65 0.74
CA ARG A 327 -3.46 11.52 0.13
C ARG A 327 -2.39 12.04 1.09
N PRO A 328 -2.69 12.55 2.31
CA PRO A 328 -1.63 13.07 3.20
C PRO A 328 -0.62 11.98 3.58
N ALA A 329 -1.12 10.79 3.97
CA ALA A 329 -0.26 9.67 4.34
C ALA A 329 0.51 9.13 3.12
N GLY A 330 -0.16 8.98 1.98
CA GLY A 330 0.48 8.53 0.74
C GLY A 330 1.60 9.46 0.27
N LEU A 331 1.42 10.77 0.38
CA LEU A 331 2.44 11.76 -0.01
C LEU A 331 3.68 11.70 0.89
N VAL A 332 3.51 11.53 2.21
CA VAL A 332 4.64 11.37 3.15
C VAL A 332 5.46 10.13 2.83
N VAL A 333 4.80 8.99 2.60
CA VAL A 333 5.47 7.72 2.24
C VAL A 333 6.16 7.84 0.88
N LEU A 334 5.48 8.42 -0.13
CA LEU A 334 6.04 8.63 -1.46
C LEU A 334 7.29 9.52 -1.43
N LYS A 335 7.22 10.64 -0.70
CA LYS A 335 8.34 11.56 -0.53
C LYS A 335 9.52 10.87 0.13
N TYR A 336 9.28 10.08 1.18
CA TYR A 336 10.33 9.32 1.84
C TYR A 336 10.98 8.31 0.88
N MET A 337 10.18 7.50 0.16
CA MET A 337 10.70 6.51 -0.80
C MET A 337 11.54 7.16 -1.90
N LEU A 338 11.02 8.19 -2.57
CA LEU A 338 11.73 8.84 -3.68
C LEU A 338 13.00 9.58 -3.24
N LEU A 339 12.93 10.32 -2.13
CA LEU A 339 14.10 11.07 -1.65
C LEU A 339 15.21 10.15 -1.12
N ASN A 340 14.89 8.94 -0.65
CA ASN A 340 15.89 7.98 -0.19
C ASN A 340 16.37 7.01 -1.28
N PHE A 341 15.60 6.83 -2.36
CA PHE A 341 15.98 6.04 -3.54
C PHE A 341 16.77 6.91 -4.53
N GLN A 342 18.04 7.24 -4.22
CA GLN A 342 18.85 8.16 -5.05
C GLN A 342 19.89 7.50 -5.96
N HIS A 343 20.07 6.18 -5.88
CA HIS A 343 21.12 5.45 -6.59
C HIS A 343 20.73 5.12 -8.05
N SER A 344 19.43 5.12 -8.38
CA SER A 344 18.90 4.83 -9.71
C SER A 344 17.63 5.67 -9.97
N PRO A 345 17.38 6.12 -11.22
CA PRO A 345 16.17 6.85 -11.57
C PRO A 345 14.92 5.97 -11.70
N GLU A 346 15.07 4.66 -11.64
CA GLU A 346 14.03 3.66 -11.97
C GLU A 346 12.71 3.87 -11.21
N ALA A 347 12.76 4.01 -9.88
CA ALA A 347 11.57 4.25 -9.06
C ALA A 347 10.82 5.52 -9.45
N PHE A 348 11.55 6.61 -9.75
CA PHE A 348 10.94 7.86 -10.22
C PHE A 348 10.37 7.70 -11.63
N HIS A 349 11.09 7.03 -12.53
CA HIS A 349 10.67 6.79 -13.92
C HIS A 349 9.38 5.96 -14.01
N LEU A 350 9.13 5.05 -13.07
CA LEU A 350 7.85 4.34 -12.97
C LEU A 350 6.65 5.27 -12.74
N LEU A 351 6.86 6.48 -12.21
CA LEU A 351 5.80 7.45 -11.93
C LEU A 351 5.64 8.51 -13.02
N VAL A 352 6.70 8.81 -13.79
CA VAL A 352 6.71 9.88 -14.80
C VAL A 352 5.52 9.84 -15.75
N PRO A 353 5.10 8.68 -16.31
CA PRO A 353 3.95 8.62 -17.21
C PRO A 353 2.61 9.01 -16.55
N HIS A 354 2.50 8.87 -15.23
CA HIS A 354 1.26 9.07 -14.47
C HIS A 354 1.17 10.46 -13.82
N LEU A 355 2.31 11.12 -13.60
CA LEU A 355 2.39 12.43 -12.95
C LEU A 355 1.51 13.52 -13.61
N PRO A 356 1.50 13.70 -14.95
CA PRO A 356 0.66 14.72 -15.59
C PRO A 356 -0.83 14.55 -15.27
N LYS A 357 -1.32 13.30 -15.23
CA LYS A 357 -2.73 13.00 -14.93
C LYS A 357 -3.08 13.42 -13.50
N LEU A 358 -2.21 13.13 -12.53
CA LEU A 358 -2.44 13.52 -11.14
C LEU A 358 -2.44 15.05 -10.98
N VAL A 359 -1.46 15.74 -11.56
CA VAL A 359 -1.36 17.22 -11.48
C VAL A 359 -2.61 17.88 -12.05
N VAL A 360 -3.07 17.46 -13.22
CA VAL A 360 -4.31 17.97 -13.83
C VAL A 360 -5.53 17.67 -12.96
N SER A 361 -5.62 16.46 -12.40
CA SER A 361 -6.74 16.07 -11.53
C SER A 361 -6.81 16.94 -10.27
N LEU A 362 -5.68 17.13 -9.58
CA LEU A 362 -5.64 17.94 -8.35
C LEU A 362 -5.86 19.42 -8.63
N SER A 363 -5.41 19.92 -9.78
CA SER A 363 -5.60 21.34 -10.16
C SER A 363 -7.08 21.66 -10.43
N LYS A 364 -7.85 20.68 -10.88
CA LYS A 364 -9.30 20.80 -11.10
C LYS A 364 -10.14 20.61 -9.85
N GLU A 365 -9.58 20.05 -8.77
CA GLU A 365 -10.33 19.69 -7.56
C GLU A 365 -10.71 20.92 -6.71
N GLU A 366 -10.01 22.04 -6.88
CA GLU A 366 -10.22 23.30 -6.12
C GLU A 366 -10.34 23.09 -4.59
N SER A 367 -9.67 22.06 -4.04
CA SER A 367 -9.71 21.71 -2.63
C SER A 367 -8.43 22.09 -1.90
N ALA A 368 -8.52 22.42 -0.61
CA ALA A 368 -7.34 22.72 0.21
C ALA A 368 -6.34 21.54 0.25
N SER A 369 -6.85 20.31 0.29
CA SER A 369 -6.05 19.08 0.24
C SER A 369 -5.34 18.93 -1.11
N GLY A 370 -6.02 19.23 -2.21
CA GLY A 370 -5.45 19.21 -3.56
C GLY A 370 -4.35 20.24 -3.73
N THR A 371 -4.58 21.48 -3.30
CA THR A 371 -3.60 22.58 -3.38
C THR A 371 -2.35 22.30 -2.54
N SER A 372 -2.51 21.79 -1.30
CA SER A 372 -1.37 21.42 -0.45
C SER A 372 -0.55 20.30 -1.07
N CYS A 373 -1.23 19.25 -1.56
CA CYS A 373 -0.57 18.11 -2.18
C CYS A 373 0.15 18.50 -3.48
N LEU A 374 -0.46 19.34 -4.32
CA LEU A 374 0.18 19.87 -5.52
C LEU A 374 1.48 20.58 -5.18
N LYS A 375 1.46 21.51 -4.23
CA LYS A 375 2.66 22.27 -3.84
C LYS A 375 3.83 21.36 -3.42
N GLU A 376 3.55 20.34 -2.61
CA GLU A 376 4.57 19.40 -2.14
C GLU A 376 5.01 18.42 -3.25
N LEU A 377 4.08 17.97 -4.08
CA LEU A 377 4.35 17.07 -5.19
C LEU A 377 5.19 17.76 -6.27
N THR A 378 4.87 19.00 -6.64
CA THR A 378 5.64 19.75 -7.65
C THR A 378 7.07 19.99 -7.18
N GLU A 379 7.26 20.35 -5.90
CA GLU A 379 8.58 20.47 -5.29
C GLU A 379 9.36 19.14 -5.37
N LEU A 380 8.73 18.03 -4.98
CA LEU A 380 9.34 16.70 -5.05
C LEU A 380 9.72 16.31 -6.48
N VAL A 381 8.83 16.53 -7.45
CA VAL A 381 9.08 16.21 -8.86
C VAL A 381 10.22 17.05 -9.42
N HIS A 382 10.29 18.35 -9.12
CA HIS A 382 11.43 19.18 -9.51
C HIS A 382 12.73 18.69 -8.87
N CYS A 383 12.72 18.30 -7.60
CA CYS A 383 13.89 17.69 -6.95
C CYS A 383 14.33 16.41 -7.67
N MET A 384 13.40 15.54 -8.05
CA MET A 384 13.72 14.29 -8.76
C MET A 384 14.23 14.52 -10.18
N ILE A 385 13.64 15.46 -10.94
CA ILE A 385 14.13 15.85 -12.28
C ILE A 385 15.54 16.44 -12.19
N PHE A 386 15.82 17.26 -11.17
CA PHE A 386 17.15 17.81 -10.92
C PHE A 386 18.16 16.70 -10.60
N ARG A 387 17.82 15.78 -9.68
CA ARG A 387 18.67 14.66 -9.28
C ARG A 387 18.96 13.72 -10.44
N PHE A 388 17.94 13.36 -11.21
CA PHE A 388 18.00 12.43 -12.33
C PHE A 388 17.92 13.18 -13.66
N SER A 389 18.74 14.21 -13.82
CA SER A 389 18.84 14.97 -15.08
C SER A 389 19.40 14.12 -16.22
N GLY A 390 19.16 14.55 -17.47
CA GLY A 390 19.65 13.86 -18.67
C GLY A 390 18.61 13.07 -19.46
N PHE A 391 17.32 13.22 -19.15
CA PHE A 391 16.21 12.58 -19.87
C PHE A 391 15.18 13.62 -20.37
N PRO A 392 15.57 14.54 -21.28
CA PRO A 392 14.71 15.64 -21.72
C PRO A 392 13.40 15.15 -22.37
N ASP A 393 13.48 14.17 -23.27
CA ASP A 393 12.31 13.63 -23.98
C ASP A 393 11.30 12.96 -23.02
N LEU A 394 11.80 12.29 -21.97
CA LEU A 394 10.97 11.65 -20.97
C LEU A 394 10.26 12.67 -20.07
N TYR A 395 10.95 13.76 -19.74
CA TYR A 395 10.45 14.77 -18.82
C TYR A 395 9.66 15.90 -19.48
N GLU A 396 9.74 16.06 -20.80
CA GLU A 396 9.09 17.14 -21.57
C GLU A 396 7.63 17.33 -21.14
N ARG A 397 6.85 16.25 -21.13
CA ARG A 397 5.43 16.30 -20.79
C ARG A 397 5.15 16.74 -19.36
N ILE A 398 5.95 16.28 -18.39
CA ILE A 398 5.75 16.66 -16.98
C ILE A 398 6.25 18.08 -16.73
N VAL A 399 7.36 18.49 -17.35
CA VAL A 399 7.86 19.87 -17.26
C VAL A 399 6.84 20.86 -17.83
N GLU A 400 6.23 20.55 -18.98
CA GLU A 400 5.16 21.37 -19.57
C GLU A 400 3.93 21.45 -18.65
N THR A 401 3.58 20.35 -17.98
CA THR A 401 2.46 20.33 -17.02
C THR A 401 2.76 21.15 -15.76
N LEU A 402 4.04 21.30 -15.40
CA LEU A 402 4.49 21.99 -14.18
C LEU A 402 4.87 23.46 -14.39
N LYS A 403 4.77 23.99 -15.62
CA LYS A 403 5.27 25.34 -15.97
C LYS A 403 4.71 26.49 -15.12
N ASP A 404 3.49 26.35 -14.62
CA ASP A 404 2.80 27.38 -13.83
C ASP A 404 3.09 27.27 -12.33
N PHE A 405 3.87 26.27 -11.90
CA PHE A 405 4.21 26.02 -10.51
C PHE A 405 5.61 26.56 -10.15
N PRO A 406 5.83 26.96 -8.88
CA PRO A 406 7.11 27.51 -8.47
C PRO A 406 8.21 26.45 -8.50
N ILE A 407 9.30 26.75 -9.20
CA ILE A 407 10.51 25.92 -9.22
C ILE A 407 11.29 26.18 -7.92
N PRO A 408 11.62 25.14 -7.12
CA PRO A 408 12.46 25.30 -5.94
C PRO A 408 13.86 25.80 -6.31
N ASN A 409 14.48 26.63 -5.47
CA ASN A 409 15.86 27.04 -5.69
C ASN A 409 16.83 25.87 -5.53
N GLU A 410 17.99 25.95 -6.19
CA GLU A 410 18.97 24.86 -6.21
C GLU A 410 19.47 24.47 -4.81
N GLU A 411 19.66 25.46 -3.92
CA GLU A 411 20.08 25.24 -2.53
C GLU A 411 19.08 24.38 -1.74
N LYS A 412 17.78 24.68 -1.86
CA LYS A 412 16.73 23.89 -1.21
C LYS A 412 16.64 22.48 -1.77
N ILE A 413 16.83 22.31 -3.09
CA ILE A 413 16.87 20.98 -3.71
C ILE A 413 18.05 20.17 -3.14
N LYS A 414 19.25 20.76 -3.08
CA LYS A 414 20.43 20.10 -2.49
C LYS A 414 20.21 19.73 -1.03
N GLN A 415 19.67 20.64 -0.22
CA GLN A 415 19.34 20.36 1.18
C GLN A 415 18.35 19.18 1.32
N LEU A 416 17.30 19.14 0.50
CA LEU A 416 16.32 18.06 0.53
C LEU A 416 16.92 16.70 0.13
N LEU A 417 17.83 16.68 -0.84
CA LEU A 417 18.54 15.46 -1.26
C LEU A 417 19.54 15.00 -0.19
N GLU A 418 20.32 15.91 0.39
CA GLU A 418 21.34 15.60 1.40
C GLU A 418 20.75 15.09 2.73
N GLN A 419 19.58 15.59 3.12
CA GLN A 419 18.91 15.17 4.35
C GLN A 419 18.35 13.74 4.30
N ASN A 420 18.16 13.18 3.11
CA ASN A 420 17.35 11.98 2.90
C ASN A 420 18.10 10.84 2.20
N THR A 421 19.42 10.72 2.32
CA THR A 421 20.15 9.59 1.72
C THR A 421 20.14 8.38 2.67
N TRP A 422 19.61 7.23 2.22
CA TRP A 422 19.92 5.94 2.84
C TRP A 422 21.44 5.77 2.85
N THR A 423 22.07 5.92 4.01
CA THR A 423 23.53 5.98 4.11
C THR A 423 24.14 4.61 3.82
N THR A 424 24.40 4.33 2.56
CA THR A 424 25.39 3.33 2.15
C THR A 424 26.82 3.86 2.35
N GLU A 425 27.00 5.17 2.62
CA GLU A 425 28.30 5.84 2.40
C GLU A 425 29.00 6.46 3.62
N LYS A 426 28.50 6.32 4.86
CA LYS A 426 29.21 6.94 6.00
C LYS A 426 30.36 6.12 6.62
N ASN A 427 30.61 4.88 6.19
CA ASN A 427 31.68 4.02 6.74
C ASN A 427 32.59 3.34 5.70
N THR A 428 32.60 3.80 4.45
CA THR A 428 33.60 3.42 3.43
C THR A 428 34.37 4.65 2.98
N SER A 429 34.92 5.38 3.95
CA SER A 429 35.97 6.36 3.70
C SER A 429 37.31 5.66 3.39
N VAL A 430 37.35 4.78 2.39
CA VAL A 430 38.52 4.52 1.54
C VAL A 430 38.03 3.77 0.30
N LEU A 431 38.13 4.41 -0.87
CA LEU A 431 37.78 3.94 -2.22
C LEU A 431 36.29 4.01 -2.58
N PHE A 432 35.98 4.92 -3.51
CA PHE A 432 34.68 5.23 -4.14
C PHE A 432 33.73 6.16 -3.38
N HIS A 433 34.24 7.35 -3.04
CA HIS A 433 33.43 8.56 -3.14
C HIS A 433 33.45 9.06 -4.60
N PRO A 434 32.31 9.24 -5.29
CA PRO A 434 32.18 10.31 -6.25
C PRO A 434 31.68 11.55 -5.47
N SER A 435 32.49 12.00 -4.52
CA SER A 435 32.44 13.39 -4.12
C SER A 435 32.87 14.18 -5.35
N SER A 436 31.98 15.07 -5.78
CA SER A 436 32.09 15.96 -6.93
C SER A 436 31.53 15.40 -8.24
N SER A 437 30.61 16.18 -8.81
CA SER A 437 30.23 16.16 -10.21
C SER A 437 31.39 16.67 -11.10
N GLU A 438 32.63 16.36 -10.74
CA GLU A 438 33.79 16.76 -11.52
C GLU A 438 34.15 15.64 -12.49
N LYS A 439 34.59 16.06 -13.67
CA LYS A 439 35.18 15.14 -14.64
C LYS A 439 36.37 14.42 -14.02
N SER A 440 36.68 13.24 -14.56
CA SER A 440 37.95 12.58 -14.31
C SER A 440 39.12 13.58 -14.48
N ILE A 441 40.19 13.42 -13.69
CA ILE A 441 41.45 14.17 -13.82
C ILE A 441 42.03 14.15 -15.24
N THR A 442 41.63 13.17 -16.06
CA THR A 442 42.01 13.06 -17.48
C THR A 442 41.30 14.08 -18.38
N GLY A 443 40.29 14.80 -17.87
CA GLY A 443 39.43 15.70 -18.63
C GLY A 443 38.45 14.99 -19.58
N ARG A 444 38.51 13.65 -19.67
CA ARG A 444 37.69 12.83 -20.57
C ARG A 444 36.29 12.59 -20.02
N THR A 445 35.33 12.44 -20.93
CA THR A 445 33.92 12.18 -20.63
C THR A 445 33.63 10.69 -20.80
N GLY A 446 33.03 10.05 -19.78
CA GLY A 446 32.61 8.65 -19.81
C GLY A 446 31.28 8.42 -20.54
N LEU A 447 30.92 7.15 -20.72
CA LEU A 447 29.62 6.72 -21.23
C LEU A 447 28.88 5.91 -20.16
N VAL A 448 27.62 6.27 -19.90
CA VAL A 448 26.77 5.53 -18.94
C VAL A 448 26.43 4.15 -19.52
N ASN A 449 26.48 3.11 -18.68
CA ASN A 449 26.03 1.76 -19.06
C ASN A 449 24.50 1.70 -18.93
N LEU A 450 23.80 1.36 -20.03
CA LEU A 450 22.33 1.38 -20.12
C LEU A 450 21.71 -0.01 -19.94
N GLY A 451 22.42 -0.91 -19.24
CA GLY A 451 22.04 -2.31 -19.04
C GLY A 451 22.80 -3.23 -19.99
N ASN A 452 23.91 -3.80 -19.50
CA ASN A 452 24.81 -4.68 -20.28
C ASN A 452 25.33 -4.09 -21.60
N THR A 453 25.42 -2.75 -21.73
CA THR A 453 25.87 -2.06 -22.95
C THR A 453 27.36 -1.72 -22.97
N CYS A 454 28.17 -2.36 -22.11
CA CYS A 454 29.60 -2.08 -22.03
C CYS A 454 30.36 -2.42 -23.32
N TYR A 455 29.88 -3.38 -24.11
CA TYR A 455 30.42 -3.74 -25.43
C TYR A 455 30.35 -2.57 -26.42
N MET A 456 29.27 -1.79 -26.41
CA MET A 456 29.11 -0.60 -27.24
C MET A 456 29.97 0.54 -26.69
N ASN A 457 29.93 0.76 -25.36
CA ASN A 457 30.65 1.88 -24.74
C ASN A 457 32.16 1.78 -25.00
N SER A 458 32.74 0.58 -24.95
CA SER A 458 34.16 0.36 -25.24
C SER A 458 34.51 0.67 -26.69
N VAL A 459 33.68 0.23 -27.65
CA VAL A 459 33.86 0.50 -29.08
C VAL A 459 33.79 2.00 -29.38
N ILE A 460 32.81 2.71 -28.82
CA ILE A 460 32.64 4.14 -29.07
C ILE A 460 33.80 4.95 -28.48
N GLN A 461 34.27 4.60 -27.29
CA GLN A 461 35.45 5.24 -26.71
C GLN A 461 36.70 4.96 -27.55
N ALA A 462 36.88 3.74 -28.08
CA ALA A 462 37.99 3.41 -28.97
C ALA A 462 37.95 4.22 -30.28
N LEU A 463 36.80 4.30 -30.94
CA LEU A 463 36.60 5.10 -32.15
C LEU A 463 36.79 6.60 -31.91
N TYR A 464 36.32 7.12 -30.77
CA TYR A 464 36.51 8.52 -30.39
C TYR A 464 37.98 8.87 -30.14
N MET A 465 38.79 7.91 -29.69
CA MET A 465 40.22 8.09 -29.47
C MET A 465 41.03 8.03 -30.77
N ALA A 466 40.48 7.49 -31.86
CA ALA A 466 41.07 7.59 -33.20
C ALA A 466 40.94 9.03 -33.72
N TYR A 467 42.02 9.81 -33.58
CA TYR A 467 42.02 11.27 -33.78
C TYR A 467 41.49 11.70 -35.16
N ASP A 468 41.98 11.09 -36.23
CA ASP A 468 41.60 11.46 -37.60
C ASP A 468 40.13 11.12 -37.87
N PHE A 469 39.69 9.93 -37.44
CA PHE A 469 38.29 9.54 -37.54
C PHE A 469 37.37 10.45 -36.73
N ARG A 470 37.70 10.75 -35.47
CA ARG A 470 36.94 11.68 -34.62
C ARG A 470 36.78 13.04 -35.31
N ARG A 471 37.88 13.62 -35.81
CA ARG A 471 37.84 14.92 -36.49
C ARG A 471 37.00 14.89 -37.75
N ALA A 472 37.16 13.85 -38.56
CA ALA A 472 36.37 13.69 -39.77
C ALA A 472 34.87 13.63 -39.46
N VAL A 473 34.47 12.79 -38.49
CA VAL A 473 33.07 12.68 -38.04
C VAL A 473 32.50 14.01 -37.54
N ILE A 474 33.25 14.75 -36.72
CA ILE A 474 32.82 16.06 -36.21
C ILE A 474 32.64 17.09 -37.33
N LEU A 475 33.49 17.04 -38.37
CA LEU A 475 33.48 17.99 -39.48
C LEU A 475 32.56 17.60 -40.66
N LEU A 476 31.87 16.46 -40.58
CA LEU A 476 30.93 16.05 -41.62
C LEU A 476 29.86 17.13 -41.86
N LYS A 477 29.57 17.38 -43.13
CA LYS A 477 28.52 18.29 -43.61
C LYS A 477 27.48 17.46 -44.37
N GLU A 478 26.21 17.87 -44.35
CA GLU A 478 25.10 17.19 -45.06
C GLU A 478 24.84 15.73 -44.60
N ILE A 479 24.51 15.56 -43.31
CA ILE A 479 24.37 14.24 -42.66
C ILE A 479 22.89 13.85 -42.41
N ASP A 480 21.93 14.68 -42.83
CA ASP A 480 20.51 14.44 -42.55
C ASP A 480 19.98 13.13 -43.16
N SER A 481 20.66 12.61 -44.19
CA SER A 481 20.36 11.32 -44.84
C SER A 481 21.19 10.14 -44.31
N GLN A 482 21.98 10.32 -43.24
CA GLN A 482 22.87 9.30 -42.65
C GLN A 482 22.63 9.22 -41.12
N PRO A 483 21.54 8.58 -40.66
CA PRO A 483 21.09 8.64 -39.27
C PRO A 483 22.12 8.12 -38.26
N ILE A 484 22.94 7.13 -38.64
CA ILE A 484 23.97 6.59 -37.73
C ILE A 484 25.11 7.59 -37.58
N MET A 485 25.63 8.12 -38.69
CA MET A 485 26.73 9.10 -38.67
C MET A 485 26.32 10.41 -37.99
N LEU A 486 25.06 10.84 -38.15
CA LEU A 486 24.51 12.01 -37.46
C LEU A 486 24.52 11.81 -35.94
N LYS A 487 24.01 10.67 -35.45
CA LYS A 487 23.96 10.38 -34.02
C LYS A 487 25.36 10.13 -33.44
N LEU A 488 26.27 9.54 -34.21
CA LEU A 488 27.68 9.38 -33.83
C LEU A 488 28.38 10.75 -33.71
N GLN A 489 28.14 11.66 -34.66
CA GLN A 489 28.65 13.03 -34.59
C GLN A 489 28.17 13.75 -33.32
N TRP A 490 26.88 13.69 -33.01
CA TRP A 490 26.34 14.28 -31.79
C TRP A 490 27.01 13.69 -30.54
N LEU A 491 27.17 12.37 -30.51
CA LEU A 491 27.83 11.69 -29.40
C LEU A 491 29.29 12.14 -29.24
N PHE A 492 30.04 12.28 -30.33
CA PHE A 492 31.43 12.77 -30.31
C PHE A 492 31.52 14.23 -29.87
N VAL A 493 30.61 15.10 -30.34
CA VAL A 493 30.53 16.50 -29.89
C VAL A 493 30.26 16.56 -28.38
N PHE A 494 29.35 15.72 -27.85
CA PHE A 494 29.12 15.63 -26.42
C PHE A 494 30.33 15.07 -25.65
N LEU A 495 31.03 14.06 -26.17
CA LEU A 495 32.24 13.54 -25.53
C LEU A 495 33.34 14.61 -25.44
N GLU A 496 33.45 15.49 -26.45
CA GLU A 496 34.44 16.57 -26.51
C GLU A 496 34.06 17.76 -25.62
N HIS A 497 32.81 18.21 -25.65
CA HIS A 497 32.40 19.50 -25.06
C HIS A 497 31.58 19.40 -23.76
N SER A 498 31.01 18.23 -23.44
CA SER A 498 30.23 18.06 -22.21
C SER A 498 31.09 18.40 -20.99
N LYS A 499 30.55 19.12 -20.00
CA LYS A 499 31.19 19.35 -18.70
C LYS A 499 30.92 18.21 -17.70
N ARG A 500 30.06 17.26 -18.05
CA ARG A 500 29.68 16.13 -17.19
C ARG A 500 30.78 15.07 -17.14
N PRO A 501 30.90 14.30 -16.03
CA PRO A 501 31.80 13.16 -15.96
C PRO A 501 31.45 12.03 -16.93
N ALA A 502 30.16 11.87 -17.26
CA ALA A 502 29.69 10.91 -18.25
C ALA A 502 28.42 11.40 -18.97
N ILE A 503 28.12 10.81 -20.13
CA ILE A 503 26.92 11.08 -20.94
C ILE A 503 26.21 9.77 -21.30
N SER A 504 24.88 9.83 -21.54
CA SER A 504 24.10 8.67 -21.98
C SER A 504 24.13 8.52 -23.51
N PRO A 505 24.53 7.34 -24.04
CA PRO A 505 24.50 7.05 -25.47
C PRO A 505 23.15 6.49 -25.97
N ASP A 506 22.04 6.61 -25.21
CA ASP A 506 20.75 5.96 -25.52
C ASP A 506 20.24 6.22 -26.94
N SER A 507 20.28 7.48 -27.39
CA SER A 507 19.84 7.85 -28.73
C SER A 507 20.68 7.21 -29.84
N PHE A 508 21.97 6.98 -29.59
CA PHE A 508 22.87 6.32 -30.52
C PHE A 508 22.72 4.80 -30.47
N LEU A 509 22.52 4.22 -29.28
CA LEU A 509 22.23 2.80 -29.09
C LEU A 509 21.01 2.38 -29.92
N LYS A 510 19.91 3.14 -29.88
CA LYS A 510 18.68 2.85 -30.62
C LYS A 510 18.86 2.75 -32.14
N VAL A 511 19.78 3.53 -32.72
CA VAL A 511 20.01 3.56 -34.18
C VAL A 511 21.15 2.66 -34.65
N SER A 512 22.11 2.35 -33.77
CA SER A 512 23.32 1.59 -34.10
C SER A 512 23.24 0.11 -33.73
N SER A 513 22.23 -0.31 -32.96
CA SER A 513 22.09 -1.69 -32.51
C SER A 513 21.82 -2.65 -33.68
N PRO A 514 22.59 -3.75 -33.81
CA PRO A 514 22.28 -4.81 -34.76
C PRO A 514 20.85 -5.35 -34.53
N PRO A 515 20.06 -5.58 -35.59
CA PRO A 515 18.68 -6.07 -35.45
C PRO A 515 18.54 -7.41 -34.72
N TRP A 516 19.60 -8.21 -34.69
CA TRP A 516 19.64 -9.52 -34.02
C TRP A 516 20.18 -9.47 -32.58
N PHE A 517 20.54 -8.30 -32.07
CA PHE A 517 20.93 -8.15 -30.67
C PHE A 517 19.69 -8.04 -29.78
N ASN A 518 19.66 -8.85 -28.72
CA ASN A 518 18.63 -8.75 -27.69
C ASN A 518 18.98 -7.59 -26.72
N PRO A 519 18.06 -6.63 -26.48
CA PRO A 519 18.27 -5.58 -25.49
C PRO A 519 18.48 -6.14 -24.09
N GLY A 520 19.44 -5.57 -23.34
CA GLY A 520 19.72 -5.97 -21.95
C GLY A 520 20.60 -7.21 -21.79
N THR A 521 20.99 -7.91 -22.86
CA THR A 521 21.97 -9.00 -22.80
C THR A 521 23.37 -8.51 -23.15
N GLN A 522 24.42 -9.18 -22.63
CA GLN A 522 25.79 -8.91 -23.06
C GLN A 522 25.98 -9.36 -24.52
N GLN A 523 26.83 -8.65 -25.26
CA GLN A 523 27.09 -8.87 -26.70
C GLN A 523 28.59 -8.79 -27.00
N ASP A 524 29.02 -9.29 -28.16
CA ASP A 524 30.39 -9.19 -28.64
C ASP A 524 30.68 -7.78 -29.20
N CYS A 525 31.72 -7.12 -28.69
CA CYS A 525 32.10 -5.78 -29.11
C CYS A 525 32.69 -5.73 -30.53
N SER A 526 33.34 -6.80 -30.99
CA SER A 526 33.88 -6.90 -32.35
C SER A 526 32.75 -7.04 -33.37
N GLU A 527 31.73 -7.84 -33.05
CA GLU A 527 30.54 -7.97 -33.88
C GLU A 527 29.79 -6.63 -33.99
N TYR A 528 29.62 -5.95 -32.87
CA TYR A 528 29.03 -4.60 -32.84
C TYR A 528 29.83 -3.61 -33.68
N LEU A 529 31.16 -3.57 -33.51
CA LEU A 529 32.04 -2.69 -34.29
C LEU A 529 31.91 -2.94 -35.79
N LYS A 530 31.96 -4.21 -36.21
CA LYS A 530 31.82 -4.59 -37.63
C LYS A 530 30.49 -4.10 -38.19
N HIS A 531 29.38 -4.37 -37.49
CA HIS A 531 28.06 -3.91 -37.90
C HIS A 531 28.00 -2.38 -38.03
N LEU A 532 28.55 -1.66 -37.04
CA LEU A 532 28.57 -0.21 -37.04
C LEU A 532 29.35 0.37 -38.23
N LEU A 533 30.55 -0.15 -38.53
CA LEU A 533 31.35 0.31 -39.66
C LEU A 533 30.67 0.00 -41.00
N ASP A 534 30.14 -1.21 -41.18
CA ASP A 534 29.45 -1.63 -42.39
C ASP A 534 28.21 -0.76 -42.66
N ARG A 535 27.40 -0.51 -41.62
CA ARG A 535 26.21 0.34 -41.73
C ARG A 535 26.55 1.79 -42.06
N SER A 536 27.54 2.36 -41.41
CA SER A 536 28.01 3.73 -41.69
C SER A 536 28.56 3.85 -43.12
N HIS A 537 29.34 2.86 -43.58
CA HIS A 537 29.82 2.79 -44.96
C HIS A 537 28.66 2.77 -45.96
N GLU A 538 27.68 1.89 -45.76
CA GLU A 538 26.54 1.75 -46.67
C GLU A 538 25.64 3.00 -46.72
N GLU A 539 25.46 3.71 -45.59
CA GLU A 539 24.73 4.98 -45.55
C GLU A 539 25.43 6.06 -46.38
N GLU A 540 26.74 6.23 -46.21
CA GLU A 540 27.53 7.22 -46.95
C GLU A 540 27.62 6.89 -48.44
N LYS A 541 27.84 5.61 -48.79
CA LYS A 541 27.92 5.13 -50.17
C LYS A 541 26.65 5.42 -50.97
N ARG A 542 25.47 5.28 -50.35
CA ARG A 542 24.18 5.62 -50.99
C ARG A 542 24.08 7.11 -51.32
N VAL A 543 24.58 7.96 -50.42
CA VAL A 543 24.60 9.42 -50.65
C VAL A 543 25.56 9.78 -51.79
N ILE A 544 26.77 9.20 -51.80
CA ILE A 544 27.74 9.39 -52.88
C ILE A 544 27.13 8.95 -54.22
N PHE A 545 26.55 7.76 -54.28
CA PHE A 545 25.91 7.25 -55.49
C PHE A 545 24.75 8.13 -55.98
N HIS A 546 23.92 8.64 -55.07
CA HIS A 546 22.83 9.57 -55.43
C HIS A 546 23.36 10.90 -55.97
N LYS A 547 24.41 11.47 -55.36
CA LYS A 547 25.06 12.70 -55.85
C LYS A 547 25.65 12.52 -57.25
N LEU A 548 26.35 11.41 -57.51
CA LEU A 548 26.90 11.09 -58.82
C LEU A 548 25.82 10.92 -59.90
N LYS A 549 24.64 10.37 -59.54
CA LYS A 549 23.51 10.21 -60.46
C LYS A 549 22.82 11.53 -60.80
N CYS A 550 22.82 12.51 -59.90
CA CYS A 550 22.18 13.82 -60.10
C CYS A 550 23.09 14.84 -60.82
N SER A 551 24.42 14.71 -60.75
CA SER A 551 25.39 15.67 -61.33
C SER A 551 25.76 15.39 -62.80
N GLY A 552 24.90 14.71 -63.57
CA GLY A 552 25.20 14.36 -64.96
C GLY A 552 25.31 15.57 -65.91
N SER A 553 26.53 16.08 -66.12
CA SER A 553 27.00 16.76 -67.35
C SER A 553 28.54 16.78 -67.36
N GLU A 554 29.10 16.40 -68.51
CA GLU A 554 30.52 16.18 -68.79
C GLU A 554 31.46 17.30 -68.31
N ILE A 555 32.60 16.95 -67.71
CA ILE A 555 33.96 17.45 -68.02
C ILE A 555 35.02 16.67 -67.21
N CYS A 556 36.01 16.17 -67.97
CA CYS A 556 37.39 15.76 -67.65
C CYS A 556 37.69 14.97 -66.37
N MET A 557 38.06 13.70 -66.60
CA MET A 557 38.77 12.85 -65.65
C MET A 557 40.19 13.38 -65.41
N GLU A 558 40.41 13.97 -64.25
CA GLU A 558 41.72 14.00 -63.60
C GLU A 558 41.56 13.49 -62.16
N ASP A 559 42.08 12.27 -61.92
CA ASP A 559 42.60 11.71 -60.66
C ASP A 559 42.17 12.35 -59.32
N ASP A 560 40.90 12.17 -58.92
CA ASP A 560 40.53 12.22 -57.49
C ASP A 560 39.81 10.93 -57.07
N GLN A 561 40.57 9.82 -57.12
CA GLN A 561 40.17 8.48 -56.67
C GLN A 561 39.78 8.43 -55.17
N ASP A 562 40.02 9.52 -54.42
CA ASP A 562 39.70 9.65 -53.00
C ASP A 562 38.29 10.23 -52.76
N SER A 563 37.66 10.84 -53.78
CA SER A 563 36.31 11.42 -53.71
C SER A 563 35.18 10.37 -53.76
N GLU A 564 35.46 9.16 -54.27
CA GLU A 564 34.48 8.07 -54.38
C GLU A 564 34.47 7.13 -53.17
N LYS A 565 35.46 7.22 -52.28
CA LYS A 565 35.58 6.36 -51.10
C LYS A 565 34.83 6.94 -49.91
N THR A 566 34.15 6.08 -49.17
CA THR A 566 33.50 6.52 -47.93
C THR A 566 34.54 6.86 -46.86
N LEU A 567 34.15 7.63 -45.85
CA LEU A 567 35.01 7.90 -44.69
C LEU A 567 35.50 6.61 -44.02
N ILE A 568 34.64 5.60 -43.93
CA ILE A 568 34.99 4.30 -43.36
C ILE A 568 36.08 3.60 -44.18
N GLU A 569 35.97 3.59 -45.51
CA GLU A 569 37.00 2.99 -46.38
C GLU A 569 38.33 3.73 -46.29
N ARG A 570 38.31 5.06 -46.23
CA ARG A 570 39.53 5.87 -46.11
C ARG A 570 40.26 5.66 -44.79
N MET A 571 39.52 5.47 -43.69
CA MET A 571 40.10 5.38 -42.35
C MET A 571 40.43 3.95 -41.92
N PHE A 572 39.65 2.96 -42.36
CA PHE A 572 39.75 1.58 -41.88
C PHE A 572 39.89 0.54 -43.01
N GLY A 573 39.81 0.95 -44.27
CA GLY A 573 39.91 0.04 -45.42
C GLY A 573 41.33 -0.47 -45.63
N GLY A 574 41.48 -1.79 -45.76
CA GLY A 574 42.72 -2.46 -46.11
C GLY A 574 42.47 -3.61 -47.08
N LYS A 575 43.50 -4.03 -47.82
CA LYS A 575 43.47 -5.24 -48.64
C LYS A 575 44.51 -6.21 -48.08
N MET A 576 44.11 -7.45 -47.86
CA MET A 576 45.02 -8.52 -47.42
C MET A 576 45.78 -9.10 -48.60
#